data_AF-A0A354B1R5-F1
#
_entry.id   AF-A0A354B1R5-F1
#
_cell.length_a   1.000
_cell.length_b   1.000
_cell.length_c   1.000
_cell.angle_alpha   90.00
_cell.angle_beta   90.00
_cell.angle_gamma   90.00
#
_symmetry.space_group_name_H-M   'P 1'
#
loop_
_entity.id
_entity.type
_entity.pdbx_description
1 polymer ?
#
loop_
_entity_poly.entity_id
_entity_poly.type
_entity_poly.pdbx_seq_one_letter_code
_entity_poly.pdbx_strand_id
1 'polypeptide(L)'
;MIIINVAPSIAMAAPLSAMAAPLSDSGQDKPFDPGQVGVCIQSGPDAGKLLEAARKQLPSARELGVGEWRVIGEVCPREKFFPTSVLVSPGATYEISAVGLWKDQWIRTGPEGWWFLPFQPFNRIPWRRMFVLSGSVGPSLDHAFVIGRQTTWRAPMLLPGGMRNELQLFPNDWGSKYNNNRSLPASQGGPMRVTILRKA
;
A
#
# COMPACT_ATOMS: atom_id res chain seq x y z
N MET A 1 35.12 -51.31 6.25
CA MET A 1 33.75 -50.84 6.51
C MET A 1 33.52 -50.96 8.01
N ILE A 2 33.58 -49.85 8.75
CA ILE A 2 33.52 -49.83 10.21
C ILE A 2 32.13 -49.37 10.62
N ILE A 3 31.40 -50.26 11.30
CA ILE A 3 30.08 -50.01 11.89
C ILE A 3 30.33 -49.66 13.36
N ILE A 4 29.99 -48.42 13.75
CA ILE A 4 30.06 -47.99 15.15
C ILE A 4 28.65 -48.11 15.74
N ASN A 5 28.54 -48.94 16.77
CA ASN A 5 27.33 -49.24 17.50
C ASN A 5 27.35 -48.40 18.79
N VAL A 6 26.39 -47.50 18.98
CA VAL A 6 26.24 -46.75 20.24
C VAL A 6 24.76 -46.68 20.61
N ALA A 7 24.43 -47.25 21.77
CA ALA A 7 23.22 -47.03 22.54
C ALA A 7 23.57 -47.32 24.02
N PRO A 8 22.73 -46.99 25.02
CA PRO A 8 21.70 -45.94 25.11
C PRO A 8 21.92 -45.05 26.35
N SER A 9 21.15 -43.97 26.52
CA SER A 9 20.90 -43.45 27.86
C SER A 9 19.52 -42.80 27.95
N ILE A 10 18.72 -43.35 28.88
CA ILE A 10 17.37 -42.94 29.25
C ILE A 10 17.52 -41.97 30.44
N ALA A 11 16.87 -40.82 30.37
CA ALA A 11 16.55 -40.02 31.54
C ALA A 11 15.08 -39.59 31.48
N MET A 12 14.35 -39.94 32.53
CA MET A 12 12.97 -39.52 32.79
C MET A 12 12.91 -38.14 33.46
N ALA A 13 11.70 -37.57 33.40
CA ALA A 13 11.05 -36.67 34.36
C ALA A 13 10.99 -35.16 34.02
N ALA A 14 9.78 -34.68 33.71
CA ALA A 14 8.95 -33.81 34.57
C ALA A 14 7.88 -33.07 33.72
N PRO A 15 6.65 -32.85 34.23
CA PRO A 15 5.63 -32.07 33.54
C PRO A 15 5.78 -30.58 33.89
N LEU A 16 5.79 -29.71 32.88
CA LEU A 16 5.69 -28.26 33.07
C LEU A 16 4.31 -27.79 32.59
N SER A 17 3.43 -27.56 33.56
CA SER A 17 2.33 -26.60 33.41
C SER A 17 2.91 -25.19 33.38
N ALA A 18 2.59 -24.42 32.34
CA ALA A 18 2.79 -22.97 32.34
C ALA A 18 1.71 -22.27 31.50
N MET A 19 0.74 -21.73 32.23
CA MET A 19 0.10 -20.42 32.05
C MET A 19 -0.28 -19.96 30.64
N ALA A 20 -1.58 -20.02 30.36
CA ALA A 20 -2.23 -19.17 29.37
C ALA A 20 -2.20 -17.70 29.85
N ALA A 21 -1.58 -16.83 29.07
CA ALA A 21 -1.70 -15.39 29.23
C ALA A 21 -3.00 -14.89 28.54
N PRO A 22 -3.74 -13.94 29.13
CA PRO A 22 -4.85 -13.30 28.44
C PRO A 22 -4.33 -12.30 27.42
N LEU A 23 -4.71 -12.49 26.15
CA LEU A 23 -4.64 -11.46 25.11
C LEU A 23 -5.58 -10.32 25.52
N SER A 24 -5.02 -9.22 26.01
CA SER A 24 -5.77 -7.96 26.14
C SER A 24 -5.88 -7.31 24.76
N ASP A 25 -6.95 -7.66 24.06
CA ASP A 25 -7.42 -6.92 22.89
C ASP A 25 -8.10 -5.64 23.37
N SER A 26 -7.36 -4.53 23.33
CA SER A 26 -7.95 -3.19 23.42
C SER A 26 -7.55 -2.39 22.19
N GLY A 27 -7.78 -2.95 21.01
CA GLY A 27 -7.91 -2.17 19.79
C GLY A 27 -9.14 -1.28 19.91
N GLN A 28 -8.96 -0.02 20.27
CA GLN A 28 -10.00 0.98 20.10
C GLN A 28 -10.25 1.17 18.61
N ASP A 29 -11.21 0.42 18.07
CA ASP A 29 -11.85 0.69 16.79
C ASP A 29 -12.56 2.04 16.89
N LYS A 30 -11.84 3.13 16.61
CA LYS A 30 -12.50 4.41 16.36
C LYS A 30 -13.31 4.27 15.07
N PRO A 31 -14.59 4.66 15.06
CA PRO A 31 -15.41 4.61 13.87
C PRO A 31 -14.76 5.45 12.76
N PHE A 32 -14.63 4.81 11.59
CA PHE A 32 -14.19 5.43 10.35
C PHE A 32 -15.00 6.71 10.09
N ASP A 33 -14.32 7.86 10.01
CA ASP A 33 -14.92 9.11 9.55
C ASP A 33 -15.01 9.07 8.01
N PRO A 34 -16.21 8.99 7.43
CA PRO A 34 -16.39 8.93 5.97
C PRO A 34 -16.07 10.23 5.23
N GLY A 35 -15.69 11.31 5.94
CA GLY A 35 -15.49 12.64 5.36
C GLY A 35 -14.31 12.84 4.41
N GLN A 36 -13.33 11.91 4.35
CA GLN A 36 -12.20 12.01 3.41
C GLN A 36 -12.41 11.16 2.16
N VAL A 37 -13.24 11.67 1.25
CA VAL A 37 -13.52 11.01 -0.03
C VAL A 37 -12.50 11.45 -1.08
N GLY A 38 -11.51 10.60 -1.35
CA GLY A 38 -10.86 10.63 -2.66
C GLY A 38 -11.92 10.26 -3.69
N VAL A 39 -12.09 11.04 -4.76
CA VAL A 39 -13.04 10.71 -5.83
C VAL A 39 -12.24 10.15 -7.00
N CYS A 40 -12.37 8.86 -7.30
CA CYS A 40 -11.86 8.34 -8.57
C CYS A 40 -12.90 8.59 -9.66
N ILE A 41 -12.55 9.44 -10.61
CA ILE A 41 -13.46 9.80 -11.70
C ILE A 41 -13.27 8.77 -12.81
N GLN A 42 -14.33 8.01 -13.06
CA GLN A 42 -14.38 7.14 -14.24
C GLN A 42 -14.46 8.01 -15.50
N SER A 43 -13.73 7.61 -16.55
CA SER A 43 -13.58 8.39 -17.78
C SER A 43 -14.93 8.66 -18.44
N GLY A 44 -15.17 9.93 -18.76
CA GLY A 44 -16.22 10.47 -19.60
C GLY A 44 -15.73 11.80 -20.21
N PRO A 45 -16.49 12.44 -21.12
CA PRO A 45 -16.08 13.69 -21.77
C PRO A 45 -15.73 14.81 -20.78
N ASP A 46 -16.26 14.76 -19.56
CA ASP A 46 -16.01 15.74 -18.50
C ASP A 46 -14.98 15.30 -17.44
N ALA A 47 -14.36 14.13 -17.60
CA ALA A 47 -13.49 13.55 -16.56
C ALA A 47 -12.31 14.45 -16.20
N GLY A 48 -11.73 15.17 -17.17
CA GLY A 48 -10.63 16.11 -16.91
C GLY A 48 -11.04 17.28 -16.02
N LYS A 49 -12.23 17.87 -16.25
CA LYS A 49 -12.75 18.98 -15.45
C LYS A 49 -13.11 18.56 -14.04
N LEU A 50 -13.72 17.37 -13.91
CA LEU A 50 -14.05 16.80 -12.61
C LEU A 50 -12.78 16.47 -11.82
N LEU A 51 -11.73 15.97 -12.48
CA LEU A 51 -10.47 15.60 -11.81
C LEU A 51 -9.78 16.84 -11.26
N GLU A 52 -9.81 17.93 -12.03
CA GLU A 52 -9.28 19.22 -11.60
C GLU A 52 -10.09 19.82 -10.44
N ALA A 53 -11.42 19.72 -10.48
CA ALA A 53 -12.28 20.15 -9.39
C ALA A 53 -12.07 19.31 -8.10
N ALA A 54 -11.96 17.99 -8.23
CA ALA A 54 -11.66 17.09 -7.12
C ALA A 54 -10.26 17.36 -6.53
N ARG A 55 -9.26 17.64 -7.38
CA ARG A 55 -7.92 18.04 -6.93
C ARG A 55 -7.94 19.34 -6.13
N LYS A 56 -8.79 20.31 -6.49
CA LYS A 56 -8.97 21.54 -5.69
C LYS A 56 -9.62 21.29 -4.33
N GLN A 57 -10.36 20.20 -4.17
CA GLN A 57 -10.97 19.80 -2.91
C GLN A 57 -10.07 18.91 -2.07
N LEU A 58 -8.95 18.41 -2.63
CA LEU A 58 -8.00 17.64 -1.83
C LEU A 58 -7.42 18.57 -0.76
N PRO A 59 -7.44 18.14 0.52
CA PRO A 59 -6.72 18.86 1.57
C PRO A 59 -5.27 19.13 1.17
N SER A 60 -4.78 20.32 1.48
CA SER A 60 -3.41 20.73 1.21
C SER A 60 -2.41 19.67 1.69
N ALA A 61 -1.39 19.43 0.87
CA ALA A 61 -0.31 18.52 1.23
C ALA A 61 0.40 19.01 2.50
N ARG A 62 0.58 18.11 3.47
CA ARG A 62 1.28 18.40 4.73
C ARG A 62 2.05 17.20 5.25
N GLU A 63 3.05 17.46 6.08
CA GLU A 63 3.72 16.41 6.83
C GLU A 63 2.80 15.86 7.92
N LEU A 64 2.96 14.56 8.21
CA LEU A 64 2.34 13.92 9.37
C LEU A 64 3.27 14.10 10.58
N GLY A 65 2.72 14.37 11.76
CA GLY A 65 3.44 14.26 13.02
C GLY A 65 3.78 12.80 13.35
N VAL A 66 4.73 12.56 14.26
CA VAL A 66 5.01 11.21 14.76
C VAL A 66 3.77 10.66 15.48
N GLY A 67 3.39 9.42 15.17
CA GLY A 67 2.16 8.78 15.67
C GLY A 67 0.90 9.24 14.95
N GLU A 68 0.99 10.20 14.04
CA GLU A 68 -0.14 10.66 13.26
C GLU A 68 -0.39 9.74 12.05
N TRP A 69 -1.66 9.42 11.84
CA TRP A 69 -2.11 8.64 10.70
C TRP A 69 -3.08 9.43 9.82
N ARG A 70 -3.23 8.96 8.58
CA ARG A 70 -4.12 9.52 7.58
C ARG A 70 -4.78 8.42 6.76
N VAL A 71 -6.08 8.58 6.50
CA VAL A 71 -6.82 7.74 5.54
C VAL A 71 -6.78 8.39 4.17
N ILE A 72 -6.40 7.60 3.19
CA ILE A 72 -6.59 7.86 1.78
C ILE A 72 -7.82 7.08 1.35
N GLY A 73 -8.93 7.80 1.11
CA GLY A 73 -10.25 7.23 0.84
C GLY A 73 -10.24 6.24 -0.33
N GLU A 74 -10.24 6.75 -1.57
CA GLU A 74 -10.17 5.91 -2.78
C GLU A 74 -8.89 6.21 -3.56
N VAL A 75 -8.05 5.19 -3.74
CA VAL A 75 -6.89 5.25 -4.63
C VAL A 75 -7.34 4.95 -6.06
N CYS A 76 -7.25 5.93 -6.95
CA CYS A 76 -7.71 5.77 -8.32
C CYS A 76 -6.71 4.97 -9.16
N PRO A 77 -7.05 3.76 -9.65
CA PRO A 77 -6.08 2.86 -10.31
C PRO A 77 -5.70 3.30 -11.73
N ARG A 78 -6.29 4.40 -12.22
CA ARG A 78 -5.98 5.03 -13.51
C ARG A 78 -4.90 6.10 -13.41
N GLU A 79 -4.64 6.61 -12.20
CA GLU A 79 -3.59 7.58 -11.98
C GLU A 79 -2.26 6.86 -11.87
N LYS A 80 -1.28 7.29 -12.68
CA LYS A 80 0.09 6.79 -12.58
C LYS A 80 0.76 7.24 -11.28
N PHE A 81 0.26 8.30 -10.68
CA PHE A 81 0.82 8.90 -9.49
C PHE A 81 -0.31 9.58 -8.71
N PHE A 82 -1.07 8.80 -7.96
CA PHE A 82 -2.20 9.30 -7.17
C PHE A 82 -1.68 10.10 -5.96
N PRO A 83 -1.99 11.39 -5.83
CA PRO A 83 -1.53 12.22 -4.70
C PRO A 83 -2.22 11.80 -3.39
N THR A 84 -1.46 11.74 -2.31
CA THR A 84 -1.98 11.42 -0.96
C THR A 84 -2.14 12.64 -0.06
N SER A 85 -1.62 13.79 -0.50
CA SER A 85 -1.43 14.99 0.31
C SER A 85 -0.57 14.76 1.57
N VAL A 86 0.25 13.70 1.60
CA VAL A 86 1.24 13.45 2.65
C VAL A 86 2.62 13.87 2.16
N LEU A 87 3.20 14.90 2.78
CA LEU A 87 4.60 15.26 2.56
C LEU A 87 5.50 14.33 3.37
N VAL A 88 6.53 13.81 2.71
CA VAL A 88 7.51 12.89 3.26
C VAL A 88 8.66 13.68 3.87
N SER A 89 8.95 13.44 5.15
CA SER A 89 10.13 13.97 5.82
C SER A 89 11.33 13.03 5.53
N PRO A 90 12.51 13.55 5.17
CA PRO A 90 13.70 12.73 4.96
C PRO A 90 14.03 11.84 6.17
N GLY A 91 14.35 10.56 5.92
CA GLY A 91 14.73 9.61 6.97
C GLY A 91 13.60 9.09 7.86
N ALA A 92 12.39 9.65 7.76
CA ALA A 92 11.24 9.22 8.55
C ALA A 92 10.73 7.83 8.13
N THR A 93 10.11 7.13 9.07
CA THR A 93 9.53 5.81 8.85
C THR A 93 8.01 5.92 8.78
N TYR A 94 7.42 5.25 7.79
CA TYR A 94 5.99 5.20 7.57
C TYR A 94 5.51 3.75 7.58
N GLU A 95 4.42 3.49 8.29
CA GLU A 95 3.65 2.27 8.15
C GLU A 95 2.49 2.55 7.19
N ILE A 96 2.37 1.75 6.15
CA ILE A 96 1.35 1.92 5.12
C ILE A 96 0.58 0.62 5.02
N SER A 97 -0.74 0.68 5.16
CA SER A 97 -1.64 -0.48 5.05
C SER A 97 -2.74 -0.20 4.04
N ALA A 98 -3.21 -1.25 3.38
CA ALA A 98 -4.16 -1.15 2.30
C ALA A 98 -5.24 -2.24 2.40
N VAL A 99 -6.46 -1.85 2.07
CA VAL A 99 -7.63 -2.72 2.06
C VAL A 99 -8.47 -2.46 0.82
N GLY A 100 -9.34 -3.42 0.51
CA GLY A 100 -10.23 -3.36 -0.64
C GLY A 100 -9.60 -3.88 -1.93
N LEU A 101 -10.39 -3.80 -3.00
CA LEU A 101 -10.08 -4.34 -4.32
C LEU A 101 -10.15 -3.24 -5.40
N TRP A 102 -9.39 -3.47 -6.46
CA TRP A 102 -9.46 -2.73 -7.73
C TRP A 102 -9.42 -3.72 -8.90
N LYS A 103 -9.57 -3.22 -10.13
CA LYS A 103 -9.69 -4.04 -11.33
C LYS A 103 -8.64 -3.65 -12.38
N ASP A 104 -7.90 -4.65 -12.83
CA ASP A 104 -7.00 -4.59 -13.98
C ASP A 104 -7.69 -5.29 -15.16
N GLN A 105 -8.17 -4.52 -16.14
CA GLN A 105 -8.99 -5.02 -17.24
C GLN A 105 -10.20 -5.89 -16.77
N TRP A 106 -10.09 -7.23 -16.78
CA TRP A 106 -11.10 -8.17 -16.27
C TRP A 106 -10.75 -8.79 -14.91
N ILE A 107 -9.52 -8.64 -14.43
CA ILE A 107 -8.99 -9.27 -13.21
C ILE A 107 -9.32 -8.38 -12.01
N ARG A 108 -10.05 -8.94 -11.03
CA ARG A 108 -10.20 -8.30 -9.70
C ARG A 108 -8.99 -8.67 -8.86
N THR A 109 -8.35 -7.68 -8.26
CA THR A 109 -7.14 -7.91 -7.47
C THR A 109 -7.10 -7.00 -6.26
N GLY A 110 -6.40 -7.46 -5.23
CA GLY A 110 -6.18 -6.72 -4.00
C GLY A 110 -4.87 -5.92 -4.03
N PRO A 111 -4.43 -5.45 -2.85
CA PRO A 111 -3.20 -4.68 -2.75
C PRO A 111 -1.94 -5.46 -3.17
N GLU A 112 -1.99 -6.78 -3.05
CA GLU A 112 -0.87 -7.69 -3.41
C GLU A 112 -0.67 -7.86 -4.92
N GLY A 113 -1.59 -7.36 -5.75
CA GLY A 113 -1.55 -7.58 -7.19
C GLY A 113 -1.75 -9.06 -7.56
N TRP A 114 -1.37 -9.40 -8.79
CA TRP A 114 -1.50 -10.74 -9.35
C TRP A 114 -0.21 -11.16 -10.08
N TRP A 115 -0.06 -12.48 -10.31
CA TRP A 115 1.18 -13.07 -10.85
C TRP A 115 1.02 -13.50 -12.30
N PHE A 116 1.92 -13.03 -13.18
CA PHE A 116 2.05 -13.51 -14.55
C PHE A 116 3.44 -13.16 -15.12
N LEU A 117 4.36 -14.12 -15.10
CA LEU A 117 5.79 -13.94 -15.42
C LEU A 117 6.08 -13.22 -16.74
N PRO A 118 5.42 -13.54 -17.87
CA PRO A 118 5.77 -12.94 -19.17
C PRO A 118 5.61 -11.41 -19.24
N PHE A 119 4.85 -10.80 -18.33
CA PHE A 119 4.50 -9.37 -18.38
C PHE A 119 5.23 -8.51 -17.34
N GLN A 120 5.86 -9.12 -16.34
CA GLN A 120 6.53 -8.41 -15.25
C GLN A 120 7.72 -7.52 -15.65
N PRO A 121 8.50 -7.81 -16.72
CA PRO A 121 9.58 -6.92 -17.14
C PRO A 121 9.10 -5.53 -17.59
N PHE A 122 7.86 -5.43 -18.06
CA PHE A 122 7.27 -4.18 -18.58
C PHE A 122 6.50 -3.39 -17.52
N ASN A 123 6.45 -3.89 -16.29
CA ASN A 123 5.87 -3.17 -15.16
C ASN A 123 6.69 -1.93 -14.83
N ARG A 124 6.02 -0.92 -14.27
CA ARG A 124 6.70 0.30 -13.82
C ARG A 124 7.76 0.02 -12.76
N ILE A 125 7.52 -0.96 -11.88
CA ILE A 125 8.54 -1.60 -11.06
C ILE A 125 8.79 -2.99 -11.67
N PRO A 126 9.86 -3.16 -12.47
CA PRO A 126 10.15 -4.42 -13.15
C PRO A 126 10.24 -5.59 -12.17
N TRP A 127 9.80 -6.77 -12.61
CA TRP A 127 9.91 -8.04 -11.87
C TRP A 127 9.11 -8.08 -10.55
N ARG A 128 8.22 -7.11 -10.34
CA ARG A 128 7.22 -7.15 -9.27
C ARG A 128 5.87 -7.61 -9.81
N ARG A 129 5.00 -8.06 -8.91
CA ARG A 129 3.63 -8.49 -9.24
C ARG A 129 2.91 -7.42 -10.07
N MET A 130 2.12 -7.88 -11.04
CA MET A 130 1.24 -7.01 -11.81
C MET A 130 0.28 -6.36 -10.83
N PHE A 131 0.07 -5.05 -10.96
CA PHE A 131 -0.95 -4.34 -10.23
C PHE A 131 -0.80 -4.32 -8.70
N VAL A 132 0.37 -4.69 -8.16
CA VAL A 132 0.63 -4.54 -6.72
C VAL A 132 0.60 -3.07 -6.34
N LEU A 133 -0.06 -2.72 -5.24
CA LEU A 133 -0.05 -1.36 -4.70
C LEU A 133 1.38 -0.97 -4.40
N SER A 134 1.78 0.18 -4.92
CA SER A 134 3.14 0.70 -4.85
C SER A 134 3.09 2.19 -4.54
N GLY A 135 4.21 2.72 -4.05
CA GLY A 135 4.37 4.12 -3.71
C GLY A 135 5.64 4.72 -4.30
N SER A 136 5.68 6.05 -4.38
CA SER A 136 6.88 6.83 -4.72
C SER A 136 6.85 8.20 -4.04
N VAL A 137 8.00 8.85 -3.91
CA VAL A 137 8.07 10.27 -3.53
C VAL A 137 8.11 11.11 -4.78
N GLY A 138 7.04 11.87 -5.01
CA GLY A 138 6.82 12.60 -6.25
C GLY A 138 6.59 11.68 -7.46
N PRO A 139 6.41 12.28 -8.66
CA PRO A 139 6.08 11.54 -9.88
C PRO A 139 7.30 10.91 -10.54
N SER A 140 8.15 10.22 -9.76
CA SER A 140 9.32 9.47 -10.23
C SER A 140 9.25 8.01 -9.80
N LEU A 141 9.81 7.13 -10.65
CA LEU A 141 9.97 5.72 -10.35
C LEU A 141 11.32 5.38 -9.69
N ASP A 142 12.26 6.34 -9.62
CA ASP A 142 13.62 6.11 -9.11
C ASP A 142 13.62 5.65 -7.65
N HIS A 143 12.61 6.08 -6.89
CA HIS A 143 12.40 5.70 -5.49
C HIS A 143 11.07 4.98 -5.29
N ALA A 144 10.57 4.30 -6.33
CA ALA A 144 9.36 3.50 -6.23
C ALA A 144 9.59 2.28 -5.33
N PHE A 145 8.58 1.94 -4.53
CA PHE A 145 8.60 0.80 -3.63
C PHE A 145 7.26 0.07 -3.62
N VAL A 146 7.31 -1.23 -3.30
CA VAL A 146 6.12 -2.06 -3.18
C VAL A 146 5.51 -1.89 -1.79
N ILE A 147 4.19 -1.70 -1.73
CA ILE A 147 3.42 -1.59 -0.49
C ILE A 147 2.72 -2.92 -0.20
N GLY A 148 2.02 -3.50 -1.18
CA GLY A 148 1.18 -4.68 -0.94
C GLY A 148 0.05 -4.35 0.05
N ARG A 149 -0.34 -5.31 0.89
CA ARG A 149 -1.34 -5.10 1.95
C ARG A 149 -0.79 -4.26 3.10
N GLN A 150 0.48 -4.42 3.44
CA GLN A 150 1.12 -3.66 4.51
C GLN A 150 2.63 -3.62 4.29
N THR A 151 3.21 -2.45 4.53
CA THR A 151 4.67 -2.27 4.53
C THR A 151 5.10 -1.28 5.60
N THR A 152 6.32 -1.44 6.08
CA THR A 152 7.04 -0.38 6.79
C THR A 152 8.13 0.13 5.86
N TRP A 153 8.02 1.40 5.48
CA TRP A 153 8.93 2.03 4.55
C TRP A 153 9.66 3.19 5.22
N ARG A 154 10.98 3.24 5.05
CA ARG A 154 11.81 4.36 5.51
C ARG A 154 12.16 5.25 4.34
N ALA A 155 11.84 6.53 4.45
CA ALA A 155 12.16 7.52 3.45
C ALA A 155 13.69 7.69 3.31
N PRO A 156 14.21 7.90 2.09
CA PRO A 156 15.63 8.20 1.91
C PRO A 156 15.99 9.54 2.55
N MET A 157 17.26 9.68 2.96
CA MET A 157 17.79 10.94 3.52
C MET A 157 17.87 12.05 2.47
N LEU A 158 18.02 11.66 1.20
CA LEU A 158 18.01 12.56 0.05
C LEU A 158 16.74 12.27 -0.75
N LEU A 159 15.80 13.19 -0.71
CA LEU A 159 14.60 13.13 -1.53
C LEU A 159 14.92 13.70 -2.93
N PRO A 160 14.23 13.25 -3.99
CA PRO A 160 14.59 13.51 -5.40
C PRO A 160 14.59 14.98 -5.86
N GLY A 161 14.44 15.97 -4.96
CA GLY A 161 14.62 17.39 -5.26
C GLY A 161 13.71 17.87 -6.40
N GLY A 162 12.45 18.22 -6.10
CA GLY A 162 11.50 18.63 -7.14
C GLY A 162 10.14 19.08 -6.57
N MET A 163 9.14 19.17 -7.45
CA MET A 163 7.77 19.57 -7.10
C MET A 163 7.19 18.67 -6.00
N ARG A 164 7.21 19.17 -4.76
CA ARG A 164 6.65 18.61 -3.50
C ARG A 164 7.08 17.16 -3.24
N ASN A 165 7.76 16.95 -2.10
CA ASN A 165 8.13 15.63 -1.57
C ASN A 165 6.91 14.81 -1.12
N GLU A 166 5.89 14.71 -1.96
CA GLU A 166 4.61 14.10 -1.64
C GLU A 166 4.66 12.60 -1.90
N LEU A 167 4.15 11.80 -0.97
CA LEU A 167 3.92 10.39 -1.19
C LEU A 167 2.80 10.22 -2.22
N GLN A 168 3.07 9.45 -3.26
CA GLN A 168 2.11 9.13 -4.31
C GLN A 168 1.91 7.63 -4.39
N LEU A 169 0.70 7.19 -4.74
CA LEU A 169 0.31 5.78 -4.82
C LEU A 169 -0.02 5.40 -6.25
N PHE A 170 0.22 4.15 -6.62
CA PHE A 170 -0.16 3.62 -7.93
C PHE A 170 -0.24 2.09 -7.95
N PRO A 171 -1.07 1.48 -8.81
CA PRO A 171 -0.96 0.06 -9.14
C PRO A 171 0.30 -0.17 -9.99
N ASN A 172 1.06 -1.22 -9.76
CA ASN A 172 2.22 -1.56 -10.58
C ASN A 172 1.84 -2.17 -11.95
N ASP A 173 1.37 -1.33 -12.86
CA ASP A 173 0.92 -1.72 -14.20
C ASP A 173 1.89 -1.19 -15.27
N TRP A 174 1.70 -1.57 -16.53
CA TRP A 174 2.42 -1.02 -17.67
C TRP A 174 2.08 0.46 -17.83
N GLY A 175 3.09 1.29 -18.08
CA GLY A 175 2.91 2.73 -18.23
C GLY A 175 1.90 3.14 -19.33
N SER A 176 1.59 2.26 -20.28
CA SER A 176 0.65 2.51 -21.38
C SER A 176 -0.75 1.91 -21.16
N LYS A 177 -1.01 1.17 -20.07
CA LYS A 177 -2.25 0.38 -19.90
C LYS A 177 -3.23 0.89 -18.83
N TYR A 178 -2.91 1.98 -18.14
CA TYR A 178 -3.75 2.54 -17.08
C TYR A 178 -5.20 2.91 -17.46
N ASN A 179 -5.50 3.05 -18.76
CA ASN A 179 -6.84 3.40 -19.21
C ASN A 179 -7.89 2.29 -19.00
N ASN A 180 -7.47 1.03 -18.92
CA ASN A 180 -8.37 -0.11 -18.71
C ASN A 180 -8.60 -0.43 -17.22
N ASN A 181 -7.88 0.24 -16.32
CA ASN A 181 -7.94 0.07 -14.87
C ASN A 181 -9.23 0.67 -14.30
N ARG A 182 -9.82 0.05 -13.28
CA ARG A 182 -11.07 0.55 -12.67
C ARG A 182 -11.10 0.35 -11.17
N SER A 183 -11.61 1.35 -10.46
CA SER A 183 -12.06 1.15 -9.09
C SER A 183 -13.27 0.23 -9.06
N LEU A 184 -13.41 -0.51 -7.95
CA LEU A 184 -14.56 -1.34 -7.69
C LEU A 184 -15.45 -0.70 -6.60
N PRO A 185 -16.78 -0.85 -6.69
CA PRO A 185 -17.66 -0.43 -5.62
C PRO A 185 -17.53 -1.33 -4.39
N ALA A 186 -18.04 -0.86 -3.24
CA ALA A 186 -18.08 -1.62 -1.99
C ALA A 186 -18.77 -2.99 -2.12
N SER A 187 -19.84 -3.08 -2.92
CA SER A 187 -20.53 -4.35 -3.20
C SER A 187 -19.66 -5.40 -3.92
N GLN A 188 -18.51 -5.00 -4.47
CA GLN A 188 -17.52 -5.89 -5.10
C GLN A 188 -16.21 -5.92 -4.31
N GLY A 189 -16.19 -5.45 -3.06
CA GLY A 189 -15.02 -5.44 -2.19
C GLY A 189 -14.06 -4.27 -2.40
N GLY A 190 -14.42 -3.25 -3.17
CA GLY A 190 -13.63 -2.02 -3.34
C GLY A 190 -14.16 -0.82 -2.54
N PRO A 191 -13.69 0.41 -2.82
CA PRO A 191 -12.48 0.70 -3.57
C PRO A 191 -11.21 0.33 -2.78
N MET A 192 -10.06 0.42 -3.44
CA MET A 192 -8.76 0.41 -2.76
C MET A 192 -8.65 1.61 -1.83
N ARG A 193 -8.41 1.36 -0.54
CA ARG A 193 -8.21 2.39 0.50
C ARG A 193 -6.88 2.17 1.19
N VAL A 194 -6.23 3.25 1.60
CA VAL A 194 -4.89 3.20 2.20
C VAL A 194 -4.86 4.00 3.50
N THR A 195 -4.19 3.47 4.52
CA THR A 195 -3.86 4.18 5.75
C THR A 195 -2.36 4.40 5.79
N ILE A 196 -1.92 5.62 6.11
CA ILE A 196 -0.51 5.97 6.25
C ILE A 196 -0.29 6.49 7.66
N LEU A 197 0.61 5.88 8.42
CA LEU A 197 1.02 6.28 9.76
C LEU A 197 2.50 6.66 9.74
N ARG A 198 2.88 7.81 10.31
CA ARG A 198 4.29 8.13 10.56
C ARG A 198 4.71 7.51 11.90
N LYS A 199 5.71 6.63 11.88
CA LYS A 199 6.30 6.03 13.08
C LYS A 199 7.29 6.98 13.75
N ALA A 200 7.62 6.70 15.02
CA ALA A 200 8.67 7.36 15.76
C ALA A 200 10.07 7.05 15.21
#